data_AF-A0A6I4MV03-F1
#
_entry.id   AF-A0A6I4MV03-F1
#
_cell.length_a   1.000
_cell.length_b   1.000
_cell.length_c   1.000
_cell.angle_alpha   90.00
_cell.angle_beta   90.00
_cell.angle_gamma   90.00
#
_symmetry.space_group_name_H-M   'P 1'
#
loop_
_entity.id
_entity.type
_entity.pdbx_description
1 polymer ?
#
loop_
_entity_poly.entity_id
_entity_poly.type
_entity_poly.pdbx_seq_one_letter_code
_entity_poly.pdbx_strand_id
1 'polypeptide(L)'
;MTSEWTPTEEDARTLARYKKARETERELKPATRTIALEALRNGATPAQLAELTGESAETFRRIRDANDIPVDPRYQSRAELARARKAALPEA
;
A
#
# COMPACT_ATOMS: atom_id res chain seq x y z
N MET A 1 -37.41 11.26 11.52
CA MET A 1 -36.69 12.41 12.08
C MET A 1 -35.21 12.14 11.89
N THR A 2 -34.58 12.84 10.95
CA THR A 2 -33.13 12.79 10.77
C THR A 2 -32.57 13.74 11.82
N SER A 3 -31.94 13.23 12.87
CA SER A 3 -31.21 14.12 13.78
C SER A 3 -30.13 14.83 12.98
N GLU A 4 -30.26 16.15 12.83
CA GLU A 4 -29.23 17.00 12.23
C GLU A 4 -28.01 16.98 13.16
N TRP A 5 -27.07 16.10 12.83
CA TRP A 5 -25.80 16.03 13.53
C TRP A 5 -25.00 17.30 13.24
N THR A 6 -24.61 17.99 14.30
CA THR A 6 -23.75 19.17 14.23
C THR A 6 -22.40 18.81 14.85
N PRO A 7 -21.28 18.93 14.12
CA PRO A 7 -19.96 18.65 14.67
C PRO A 7 -19.61 19.61 15.79
N THR A 8 -18.91 19.13 16.82
CA THR A 8 -18.25 20.02 17.78
C THR A 8 -17.13 20.80 17.09
N GLU A 9 -16.63 21.87 17.71
CA GLU A 9 -15.49 22.62 17.18
C GLU A 9 -14.22 21.75 17.02
N GLU A 10 -14.02 20.78 17.91
CA GLU A 10 -12.89 19.85 17.85
C GLU A 10 -13.04 18.86 16.69
N ASP A 11 -14.25 18.34 16.47
CA ASP A 11 -14.56 17.49 15.31
C ASP A 11 -14.34 18.25 14.01
N ALA A 12 -14.87 19.48 13.91
CA ALA A 12 -14.73 20.32 12.72
C ALA A 12 -13.26 20.60 12.40
N ARG A 13 -12.43 20.87 13.42
CA ARG A 13 -10.99 21.09 13.26
C ARG A 13 -10.26 19.83 12.79
N THR A 14 -10.58 18.69 13.38
CA THR A 14 -9.99 17.39 13.02
C THR A 14 -10.34 17.01 11.58
N LEU A 15 -11.60 17.14 11.20
CA LEU A 15 -12.08 16.85 9.85
C LEU A 15 -11.47 17.82 8.82
N ALA A 16 -11.30 19.10 9.16
CA ALA A 16 -10.62 20.05 8.29
C ALA A 16 -9.13 19.69 8.07
N ARG A 17 -8.43 19.24 9.12
CA ARG A 17 -7.04 18.77 9.00
C ARG A 17 -6.95 17.51 8.16
N TYR A 18 -7.86 16.56 8.37
CA TYR A 18 -7.94 15.34 7.56
C TYR A 18 -8.20 15.65 6.09
N LYS A 19 -9.15 16.57 5.80
CA LYS A 19 -9.44 17.00 4.43
C LYS A 19 -8.19 17.52 3.71
N LYS A 20 -7.44 18.41 4.35
CA LYS A 20 -6.18 18.94 3.79
C LYS A 20 -5.17 17.84 3.49
N ALA A 21 -4.96 16.92 4.45
CA ALA A 21 -4.06 15.78 4.23
C ALA A 21 -4.51 14.91 3.05
N ARG A 22 -5.83 14.71 2.88
CA ARG A 22 -6.40 13.96 1.75
C ARG A 22 -6.20 14.67 0.42
N GLU A 23 -6.32 16.00 0.39
CA GLU A 23 -6.06 16.81 -0.81
C GLU A 23 -4.60 16.65 -1.24
N THR A 24 -3.66 16.82 -0.30
CA THR A 24 -2.23 16.59 -0.57
C THR A 24 -1.94 15.14 -1.01
N GLU A 25 -2.56 14.14 -0.37
CA GLU A 25 -2.42 12.75 -0.81
C GLU A 25 -2.90 12.57 -2.26
N ARG A 26 -4.05 13.13 -2.62
CA ARG A 26 -4.61 13.04 -3.99
C ARG A 26 -3.68 13.67 -5.03
N GLU A 27 -3.04 14.78 -4.69
CA GLU A 27 -2.08 15.47 -5.55
C GLU A 27 -0.80 14.65 -5.75
N LEU A 28 -0.28 14.03 -4.68
CA LEU A 28 0.98 13.28 -4.73
C LEU A 28 0.81 11.85 -5.25
N LYS A 29 -0.35 11.21 -5.06
CA LYS A 29 -0.63 9.82 -5.45
C LYS A 29 -0.15 9.45 -6.87
N PRO A 30 -0.44 10.22 -7.94
CA PRO A 30 -0.01 9.86 -9.29
C PRO A 30 1.52 9.86 -9.44
N ALA A 31 2.21 10.86 -8.87
CA ALA A 31 3.67 10.92 -8.88
C ALA A 31 4.27 9.75 -8.08
N THR A 32 3.74 9.48 -6.88
CA THR A 32 4.14 8.34 -6.06
C THR A 32 3.99 7.02 -6.79
N ARG A 33 2.90 6.82 -7.55
CA ARG A 33 2.70 5.61 -8.37
C ARG A 33 3.71 5.48 -9.50
N THR A 34 4.06 6.58 -10.14
CA THR A 34 5.07 6.60 -11.21
C THR A 34 6.44 6.20 -10.64
N ILE A 35 6.86 6.84 -9.54
CA ILE A 35 8.11 6.53 -8.83
C ILE A 35 8.12 5.06 -8.36
N ALA A 36 7.01 4.58 -7.79
CA ALA A 36 6.89 3.21 -7.34
C ALA A 36 7.03 2.20 -8.48
N LEU A 37 6.44 2.48 -9.66
CA LEU A 37 6.56 1.63 -10.83
C LEU A 37 8.02 1.53 -11.31
N GLU A 38 8.71 2.66 -11.42
CA GLU A 38 10.12 2.68 -11.79
C GLU A 38 11.00 1.99 -10.75
N ALA A 39 10.75 2.21 -9.47
CA ALA A 39 11.44 1.54 -8.39
C ALA A 39 11.26 0.01 -8.45
N LEU A 40 10.04 -0.48 -8.72
CA LEU A 40 9.76 -1.91 -8.92
C LEU A 40 10.56 -2.47 -10.10
N ARG A 41 10.64 -1.75 -11.22
CA ARG A 41 11.46 -2.14 -12.39
C ARG A 41 12.95 -2.20 -12.05
N ASN A 42 13.41 -1.34 -11.14
CA ASN A 42 14.79 -1.30 -10.64
C ASN A 42 15.06 -2.28 -9.49
N GLY A 43 14.11 -3.17 -9.15
CA GLY A 43 14.28 -4.23 -8.15
C GLY A 43 13.87 -3.87 -6.73
N ALA A 44 13.24 -2.71 -6.50
CA ALA A 44 12.65 -2.41 -5.19
C ALA A 44 11.53 -3.40 -4.85
N THR A 45 11.41 -3.75 -3.57
CA THR A 45 10.34 -4.65 -3.14
C THR A 45 9.06 -3.90 -2.77
N PRO A 46 7.87 -4.54 -2.92
CA PRO A 46 6.60 -3.98 -2.43
C PRO A 46 6.62 -3.62 -0.93
N ALA A 47 7.42 -4.31 -0.12
CA ALA A 47 7.56 -4.02 1.31
C ALA A 47 8.35 -2.73 1.57
N GLN A 48 9.44 -2.49 0.83
CA GLN A 48 10.20 -1.23 0.94
C GLN A 48 9.35 -0.03 0.53
N LEU A 49 8.55 -0.17 -0.54
CA LEU A 49 7.65 0.89 -0.97
C LEU A 49 6.52 1.17 0.03
N ALA A 50 6.01 0.13 0.68
CA ALA A 50 5.04 0.27 1.77
C ALA A 50 5.61 1.06 2.96
N GLU A 51 6.84 0.74 3.37
CA GLU A 51 7.52 1.44 4.46
C GLU A 51 7.74 2.92 4.16
N LEU A 52 8.11 3.26 2.91
CA LEU A 52 8.38 4.65 2.51
C LEU A 52 7.11 5.50 2.34
N THR A 53 5.99 4.88 1.96
CA THR A 53 4.76 5.61 1.57
C THR A 53 3.65 5.54 2.62
N GLY A 54 3.74 4.60 3.55
CA GLY A 54 2.66 4.28 4.49
C GLY A 54 1.47 3.53 3.87
N GLU A 55 1.54 3.16 2.59
CA GLU A 55 0.53 2.33 1.92
C GLU A 55 0.77 0.83 2.18
N SER A 56 -0.24 -0.02 1.97
CA SER A 56 -0.07 -1.47 2.07
C SER A 56 0.85 -2.01 0.97
N ALA A 57 1.68 -3.01 1.32
CA ALA A 57 2.49 -3.74 0.36
C ALA A 57 1.64 -4.40 -0.75
N GLU A 58 0.37 -4.73 -0.47
CA GLU A 58 -0.56 -5.26 -1.48
C GLU A 58 -0.83 -4.26 -2.61
N THR A 59 -0.86 -2.96 -2.33
CA THR A 59 -1.02 -1.92 -3.35
C THR A 59 0.10 -2.01 -4.38
N PHE A 60 1.35 -2.16 -3.92
CA PHE A 60 2.52 -2.25 -4.80
C PHE A 60 2.64 -3.60 -5.49
N ARG A 61 2.20 -4.70 -4.85
CA ARG A 61 2.09 -6.01 -5.53
C ARG A 61 1.14 -5.92 -6.72
N ARG A 62 -0.05 -5.32 -6.55
CA ARG A 62 -1.00 -5.13 -7.66
C ARG A 62 -0.41 -4.29 -8.79
N ILE A 63 0.33 -3.23 -8.48
CA ILE A 63 1.02 -2.41 -9.50
C ILE A 63 2.04 -3.25 -10.26
N ARG A 64 2.88 -4.00 -9.53
CA ARG A 64 3.87 -4.91 -10.12
C ARG A 64 3.21 -5.93 -11.04
N ASP A 65 2.20 -6.64 -10.55
CA ASP A 65 1.51 -7.72 -11.27
C ASP A 65 0.77 -7.17 -12.51
N ALA A 66 0.14 -6.00 -12.41
CA ALA A 66 -0.53 -5.34 -13.54
C ALA A 66 0.44 -4.84 -14.64
N ASN A 67 1.74 -4.73 -14.33
CA ASN A 67 2.77 -4.28 -15.26
C ASN A 67 3.77 -5.39 -15.63
N ASP A 68 3.46 -6.65 -15.32
CA ASP A 68 4.29 -7.84 -15.60
C ASP A 68 5.74 -7.71 -15.12
N ILE A 69 5.96 -7.02 -13.99
CA ILE A 69 7.31 -6.81 -13.48
C ILE A 69 7.77 -8.09 -12.75
N PRO A 70 8.89 -8.70 -13.17
CA PRO A 70 9.37 -9.95 -12.60
C PRO A 70 9.72 -9.78 -11.13
N VAL A 71 9.41 -10.80 -10.34
CA VAL A 71 9.82 -10.87 -8.93
C VAL A 71 11.29 -11.27 -8.90
N ASP A 72 12.12 -10.51 -8.19
CA ASP A 72 13.53 -10.87 -8.00
C ASP A 72 13.63 -12.32 -7.45
N PRO A 73 14.46 -13.18 -8.07
CA PRO A 73 14.53 -14.60 -7.72
C PRO A 73 14.95 -14.84 -6.26
N ARG A 74 15.65 -13.89 -5.61
CA ARG A 74 15.95 -13.98 -4.17
C ARG A 74 14.69 -13.91 -3.31
N TYR A 75 13.62 -13.30 -3.83
CA TYR A 75 12.31 -13.21 -3.19
C TYR A 75 11.36 -14.34 -3.62
N GLN A 76 11.57 -14.94 -4.81
CA GLN A 76 10.94 -16.22 -5.14
C GLN A 76 11.25 -17.23 -4.03
N SER A 77 12.51 -17.33 -3.59
CA SER A 77 12.91 -18.23 -2.51
C SER A 77 12.15 -17.99 -1.19
N ARG A 78 11.82 -16.74 -0.79
CA ARG A 78 11.04 -16.51 0.46
C ARG A 78 9.55 -16.84 0.31
N ALA A 79 8.95 -16.53 -0.83
CA ALA A 79 7.54 -16.83 -1.10
C ALA A 79 7.32 -18.34 -1.33
N GLU A 80 8.27 -19.01 -1.97
CA GLU A 80 8.33 -20.47 -2.10
C GLU A 80 8.59 -21.12 -0.75
N LEU A 81 9.52 -20.62 0.07
CA LEU A 81 9.72 -21.10 1.45
C LEU A 81 8.45 -20.93 2.31
N ALA A 82 7.73 -19.82 2.17
CA ALA A 82 6.47 -19.60 2.88
C ALA A 82 5.35 -20.52 2.39
N ARG A 83 5.25 -20.75 1.07
CA ARG A 83 4.31 -21.72 0.48
C ARG A 83 4.65 -23.15 0.88
N ALA A 84 5.92 -23.53 0.84
CA ALA A 84 6.41 -24.82 1.29
C ALA A 84 6.17 -25.03 2.79
N ARG A 85 6.41 -24.00 3.61
CA ARG A 85 6.11 -24.04 5.04
C ARG A 85 4.61 -24.19 5.31
N LYS A 86 3.76 -23.50 4.55
CA LYS A 86 2.30 -23.63 4.64
C LYS A 86 1.79 -25.00 4.17
N ALA A 87 2.39 -25.56 3.11
CA ALA A 87 2.08 -26.90 2.63
C ALA A 87 2.60 -28.01 3.56
N ALA A 88 3.64 -27.72 4.36
CA ALA A 88 4.22 -28.63 5.35
C ALA A 88 3.56 -28.54 6.75
N LEU A 89 2.59 -27.64 6.96
CA LEU A 89 1.77 -27.61 8.17
C LEU A 89 0.60 -28.59 7.98
N PRO A 90 0.51 -29.69 8.75
CA PRO A 90 -0.68 -30.54 8.72
C PRO A 90 -1.89 -29.73 9.19
N GLU A 91 -3.05 -29.91 8.54
CA GLU A 91 -4.33 -29.37 9.05
C GLU A 91 -4.50 -29.87 10.50
N ALA A 92 -4.60 -28.91 11.43
CA ALA A 92 -4.78 -29.16 12.85
C ALA A 92 -6.24 -29.50 13.18
#